data_AF-A0A212J9I2-F1
#
_entry.id   AF-A0A212J9I2-F1
#
_cell.length_a   1.000
_cell.length_b   1.000
_cell.length_c   1.000
_cell.angle_alpha   90.00
_cell.angle_beta   90.00
_cell.angle_gamma   90.00
#
_symmetry.space_group_name_H-M   'P 1'
#
loop_
_entity.id
_entity.type
_entity.pdbx_description
1 polymer ?
#
loop_
_entity_poly.entity_id
_entity_poly.type
_entity_poly.pdbx_seq_one_letter_code
_entity_poly.pdbx_strand_id
1 'polypeptide(L)'
;MDSSASNRATAQSAVASLPEIDAVFTWVDGADPVWLARKRALQEALFGKERDAPDDADNAARFSDNDELRYALRSLARYAPWIRKVHLVTADQKPAWLNTDAVNLVSHRDIFPDDVPLPVFSTRPIEFCVHRVPGLAEHFLYCNDDFMLGRPVAPGEFFRPGGSPLLWVLKRGEDHMRAVAGKLNSPVSHASAIARAHGLIKERYGRSFPYIVRHYPRSMVRSSAYALWDAFPEAVRATLLAPFRSPADVSVTILYPLYLLAEGLGEARIINGPRQFFDVVSGKGPAYMGASLGEKSTVRKMRMIRALRPRTFCINDAPGASAADRDDLRRFLEALFPEPCKYELPGI
;
A
#
# COMPACT_ATOMS: atom_id res chain seq x y z
N MET A 1 -38.11 -46.20 -8.30
CA MET A 1 -37.16 -46.30 -7.17
C MET A 1 -35.77 -46.36 -7.75
N ASP A 2 -34.82 -45.45 -7.56
CA ASP A 2 -34.80 -44.02 -7.29
C ASP A 2 -33.46 -43.57 -7.88
N SER A 3 -33.43 -43.20 -9.17
CA SER A 3 -32.23 -42.67 -9.84
C SER A 3 -32.06 -41.15 -9.63
N SER A 4 -32.95 -40.54 -8.84
CA SER A 4 -32.96 -39.10 -8.56
C SER A 4 -32.12 -38.72 -7.34
N ALA A 5 -31.78 -39.69 -6.48
CA ALA A 5 -30.95 -39.49 -5.30
C ALA A 5 -29.43 -39.40 -5.62
N SER A 6 -28.95 -40.05 -6.69
CA SER A 6 -27.51 -40.10 -7.02
C SER A 6 -26.99 -38.82 -7.71
N ASN A 7 -27.87 -37.98 -8.27
CA ASN A 7 -27.50 -36.72 -8.94
C ASN A 7 -27.69 -35.48 -8.04
N ARG A 8 -28.20 -35.64 -6.81
CA ARG A 8 -28.31 -34.56 -5.83
C ARG A 8 -27.09 -34.46 -4.91
N ALA A 9 -26.21 -35.47 -4.89
CA ALA A 9 -25.00 -35.48 -4.08
C ALA A 9 -23.78 -34.83 -4.76
N THR A 10 -23.81 -34.62 -6.08
CA THR A 10 -22.75 -33.95 -6.86
C THR A 10 -23.04 -32.48 -7.17
N ALA A 11 -24.16 -31.95 -6.66
CA ALA A 11 -24.57 -30.56 -6.81
C ALA A 11 -24.56 -29.79 -5.47
N GLN A 12 -23.82 -30.28 -4.47
CA GLN A 12 -23.31 -29.41 -3.42
C GLN A 12 -22.13 -28.65 -4.03
N SER A 13 -22.49 -27.52 -4.63
CA SER A 13 -21.58 -26.57 -5.23
C SER A 13 -20.36 -26.38 -4.34
N ALA A 14 -19.17 -26.53 -4.92
CA ALA A 14 -17.98 -25.88 -4.43
C ALA A 14 -18.23 -24.37 -4.48
N VAL A 15 -18.92 -23.85 -3.46
CA VAL A 15 -18.83 -22.44 -3.10
C VAL A 15 -17.38 -22.29 -2.68
N ALA A 16 -16.52 -21.86 -3.61
CA ALA A 16 -15.14 -21.55 -3.30
C ALA A 16 -15.16 -20.55 -2.14
N SER A 17 -14.89 -21.03 -0.93
CA SER A 17 -14.73 -20.17 0.23
C SER A 17 -13.63 -19.18 -0.11
N LEU A 18 -13.88 -17.89 0.13
CA LEU A 18 -12.87 -16.87 -0.06
C LEU A 18 -11.62 -17.25 0.75
N PRO A 19 -10.41 -17.06 0.19
CA PRO A 19 -9.20 -17.47 0.86
C PRO A 19 -9.03 -16.73 2.18
N GLU A 20 -8.25 -17.31 3.10
CA GLU A 20 -7.74 -16.58 4.24
C GLU A 20 -6.93 -15.37 3.75
N ILE A 21 -7.22 -14.18 4.29
CA ILE A 21 -6.56 -12.94 3.89
C ILE A 21 -5.96 -12.25 5.12
N ASP A 22 -4.66 -11.98 5.04
CA ASP A 22 -3.94 -11.18 6.02
C ASP A 22 -3.83 -9.72 5.60
N ALA A 23 -3.44 -8.85 6.53
CA ALA A 23 -3.00 -7.49 6.23
C ALA A 23 -1.53 -7.31 6.64
N VAL A 24 -0.74 -6.69 5.78
CA VAL A 24 0.65 -6.31 6.07
C VAL A 24 0.76 -4.79 6.03
N PHE A 25 1.07 -4.18 7.16
CA PHE A 25 1.35 -2.75 7.28
C PHE A 25 2.86 -2.52 7.32
N THR A 26 3.33 -1.45 6.68
CA THR A 26 4.69 -0.93 6.86
C THR A 26 4.64 0.37 7.65
N TRP A 27 5.56 0.53 8.61
CA TRP A 27 5.65 1.73 9.41
C TRP A 27 7.06 1.96 9.95
N VAL A 28 7.41 3.23 10.14
CA VAL A 28 8.64 3.67 10.79
C VAL A 28 8.33 4.87 11.67
N ASP A 29 8.93 4.92 12.86
CA ASP A 29 8.99 6.11 13.68
C ASP A 29 10.15 7.00 13.20
N GLY A 30 9.82 8.13 12.60
CA GLY A 30 10.82 9.10 12.17
C GLY A 30 11.46 9.92 13.29
N ALA A 31 10.85 9.93 14.47
CA ALA A 31 11.37 10.62 15.64
C ALA A 31 12.32 9.75 16.47
N ASP A 32 12.43 8.46 16.18
CA ASP A 32 13.33 7.54 16.87
C ASP A 32 14.81 7.97 16.70
N PRO A 33 15.49 8.36 17.80
CA PRO A 33 16.85 8.86 17.74
C PRO A 33 17.86 7.79 17.28
N VAL A 34 17.61 6.51 17.55
CA VAL A 34 18.50 5.41 17.13
C VAL A 34 18.39 5.22 15.62
N TRP A 35 17.17 5.23 15.09
CA TRP A 35 16.92 5.14 13.65
C TRP A 35 17.50 6.34 12.90
N LEU A 36 17.28 7.56 13.41
CA LEU A 36 17.83 8.79 12.84
C LEU A 36 19.37 8.79 12.83
N ALA A 37 20.00 8.33 13.90
CA ALA A 37 21.45 8.23 13.97
C ALA A 37 22.01 7.26 12.92
N ARG A 38 21.38 6.09 12.74
CA ARG A 38 21.75 5.13 11.69
C ARG A 38 21.57 5.71 10.29
N LYS A 39 20.45 6.42 10.06
CA LYS A 39 20.18 7.10 8.78
C LYS A 39 21.27 8.11 8.44
N ARG A 40 21.57 9.02 9.38
CA ARG A 40 22.62 10.04 9.21
C ARG A 40 23.98 9.42 8.97
N ALA A 41 24.37 8.41 9.75
CA ALA A 41 25.65 7.73 9.58
C ALA A 41 25.80 7.11 8.19
N LEU A 42 24.77 6.42 7.68
CA LEU A 42 24.81 5.84 6.33
C LEU A 42 24.79 6.91 5.24
N GLN A 43 24.00 7.97 5.41
CA GLN A 43 23.94 9.10 4.49
C GLN A 43 25.32 9.78 4.37
N GLU A 44 25.97 10.05 5.51
CA GLU A 44 27.32 10.62 5.56
C GLU A 44 28.35 9.70 4.89
N ALA A 45 28.25 8.38 5.11
CA ALA A 45 29.15 7.40 4.51
C ALA A 45 29.02 7.31 2.98
N LEU A 46 27.80 7.47 2.43
CA LEU A 46 27.54 7.33 1.00
C LEU A 46 27.66 8.64 0.22
N PHE A 47 27.29 9.78 0.81
CA PHE A 47 27.17 11.06 0.11
C PHE A 47 28.08 12.17 0.67
N GLY A 48 28.69 11.96 1.84
CA GLY A 48 29.45 12.97 2.58
C GLY A 48 28.57 13.82 3.51
N LYS A 49 29.21 14.57 4.41
CA LYS A 49 28.55 15.34 5.49
C LYS A 49 27.68 16.51 5.03
N GLU A 50 27.89 17.02 3.81
CA GLU A 50 27.23 18.23 3.29
C GLU A 50 26.18 17.93 2.21
N ARG A 51 25.86 16.66 1.96
CA ARG A 51 24.88 16.28 0.94
C ARG A 51 23.73 15.50 1.56
N ASP A 52 22.53 16.03 1.35
CA ASP A 52 21.33 15.25 1.53
C ASP A 52 21.30 14.09 0.53
N ALA A 53 20.75 12.95 0.96
CA ALA A 53 20.46 11.89 0.03
C ALA A 53 19.52 12.43 -1.09
N PRO A 54 19.66 11.95 -2.34
CA PRO A 54 18.76 12.36 -3.42
C PRO A 54 17.29 12.16 -3.00
N ASP A 55 16.44 13.18 -3.22
CA ASP A 55 15.02 13.19 -2.83
C ASP A 55 14.76 13.13 -1.31
N ASP A 56 15.76 13.43 -0.47
CA ASP A 56 15.68 13.49 1.00
C ASP A 56 15.79 14.94 1.56
N ALA A 57 16.07 15.92 0.70
CA ALA A 57 16.35 17.32 1.07
C ALA A 57 15.13 18.14 1.57
N ASP A 58 13.97 17.52 1.79
CA ASP A 58 12.74 18.23 2.22
C ASP A 58 11.80 17.35 3.08
N ASN A 59 12.38 16.40 3.83
CA ASN A 59 11.72 15.12 4.11
C ASN A 59 11.20 14.90 5.54
N ALA A 60 11.21 15.92 6.41
CA ALA A 60 10.71 15.79 7.79
C ALA A 60 9.24 15.32 7.83
N ALA A 61 8.42 15.80 6.88
CA ALA A 61 7.02 15.39 6.74
C ALA A 61 6.86 13.88 6.42
N ARG A 62 7.81 13.26 5.71
CA ARG A 62 7.68 11.83 5.32
C ARG A 62 7.91 10.85 6.47
N PHE A 63 8.46 11.31 7.59
CA PHE A 63 8.67 10.48 8.79
C PHE A 63 7.95 11.04 10.02
N SER A 64 7.08 12.04 9.84
CA SER A 64 6.23 12.55 10.92
C SER A 64 5.13 11.53 11.22
N ASP A 65 5.08 11.03 12.46
CA ASP A 65 3.96 10.20 12.93
C ASP A 65 2.83 11.10 13.45
N ASN A 66 1.67 11.06 12.80
CA ASN A 66 0.45 11.74 13.21
C ASN A 66 -0.64 10.75 13.68
N ASP A 67 -0.23 9.60 14.21
CA ASP A 67 -1.08 8.48 14.62
C ASP A 67 -1.84 7.82 13.43
N GLU A 68 -1.44 8.03 12.18
CA GLU A 68 -2.12 7.47 11.00
C GLU A 68 -2.24 5.95 11.09
N LEU A 69 -1.18 5.26 11.49
CA LEU A 69 -1.17 3.81 11.68
C LEU A 69 -2.23 3.36 12.69
N ARG A 70 -2.37 4.08 13.81
CA ARG A 70 -3.35 3.75 14.86
C ARG A 70 -4.76 3.78 14.28
N TYR A 71 -5.10 4.86 13.57
CA TYR A 71 -6.41 5.01 12.97
C TYR A 71 -6.64 4.10 11.76
N ALA A 72 -5.60 3.78 11.00
CA ALA A 72 -5.65 2.78 9.94
C ALA A 72 -6.04 1.42 10.51
N LEU A 73 -5.41 0.99 11.61
CA LEU A 73 -5.75 -0.25 12.31
C LEU A 73 -7.16 -0.24 12.92
N ARG A 74 -7.60 0.88 13.53
CA ARG A 74 -9.00 1.05 13.98
C ARG A 74 -9.98 0.89 12.83
N SER A 75 -9.71 1.54 11.69
CA SER A 75 -10.55 1.45 10.50
C SER A 75 -10.61 0.03 9.93
N LEU A 76 -9.50 -0.70 9.94
CA LEU A 76 -9.39 -2.09 9.51
C LEU A 76 -10.22 -3.00 10.43
N ALA A 77 -10.04 -2.87 11.74
CA ALA A 77 -10.80 -3.64 12.73
C ALA A 77 -12.32 -3.45 12.58
N ARG A 78 -12.73 -2.21 12.32
CA ARG A 78 -14.15 -1.84 12.17
C ARG A 78 -14.77 -2.30 10.85
N TYR A 79 -14.03 -2.21 9.75
CA TYR A 79 -14.60 -2.30 8.41
C TYR A 79 -14.13 -3.49 7.57
N ALA A 80 -13.12 -4.23 8.02
CA ALA A 80 -12.66 -5.48 7.44
C ALA A 80 -12.45 -6.57 8.51
N PRO A 81 -13.50 -6.95 9.26
CA PRO A 81 -13.37 -7.93 10.36
C PRO A 81 -13.01 -9.34 9.88
N TRP A 82 -13.03 -9.58 8.57
CA TRP A 82 -12.64 -10.83 7.92
C TRP A 82 -11.11 -10.98 7.74
N ILE A 83 -10.33 -9.93 8.03
CA ILE A 83 -8.87 -10.04 8.06
C ILE A 83 -8.46 -11.03 9.15
N ARG A 84 -7.73 -12.06 8.75
CA ARG A 84 -7.31 -13.15 9.63
C ARG A 84 -6.20 -12.71 10.59
N LYS A 85 -5.10 -12.19 10.05
CA LYS A 85 -3.94 -11.73 10.82
C LYS A 85 -3.43 -10.38 10.32
N VAL A 86 -2.96 -9.55 11.24
CA VAL A 86 -2.26 -8.29 10.93
C VAL A 86 -0.78 -8.49 11.22
N HIS A 87 0.06 -8.15 10.25
CA HIS A 87 1.50 -8.09 10.35
C HIS A 87 1.95 -6.63 10.25
N LEU A 88 2.77 -6.18 11.19
CA LEU A 88 3.36 -4.84 11.15
C LEU A 88 4.87 -4.97 10.92
N VAL A 89 5.30 -4.57 9.73
CA VAL A 89 6.70 -4.58 9.29
C VAL A 89 7.36 -3.26 9.70
N THR A 90 8.40 -3.32 10.52
CA THR A 90 9.08 -2.13 11.06
C THR A 90 10.60 -2.25 11.02
N ALA A 91 11.27 -1.12 11.22
CA ALA A 91 12.72 -1.05 11.46
C ALA A 91 13.09 -1.40 12.91
N ASP A 92 12.51 -2.48 13.46
CA ASP A 92 12.62 -2.92 14.87
C ASP A 92 11.95 -2.00 15.90
N GLN A 93 11.13 -1.07 15.41
CA GLN A 93 10.39 -0.14 16.24
C GLN A 93 9.05 -0.73 16.64
N LYS A 94 8.53 -0.26 17.77
CA LYS A 94 7.21 -0.62 18.29
C LYS A 94 6.47 0.65 18.73
N PRO A 95 5.30 0.96 18.15
CA PRO A 95 4.45 2.02 18.67
C PRO A 95 4.05 1.73 20.11
N ALA A 96 4.13 2.74 21.00
CA ALA A 96 3.89 2.56 22.43
C ALA A 96 2.48 2.05 22.76
N TRP A 97 1.50 2.36 21.91
CA TRP A 97 0.11 1.98 22.07
C TRP A 97 -0.23 0.57 21.53
N LEU A 98 0.69 -0.07 20.79
CA LEU A 98 0.39 -1.29 20.03
C LEU A 98 0.29 -2.54 20.93
N ASN A 99 -0.82 -3.27 20.77
CA ASN A 99 -0.99 -4.60 21.34
C ASN A 99 -0.29 -5.67 20.47
N THR A 100 0.88 -6.10 20.91
CA THR A 100 1.70 -7.12 20.20
C THR A 100 1.17 -8.54 20.32
N ASP A 101 0.16 -8.81 21.15
CA ASP A 101 -0.53 -10.10 21.17
C ASP A 101 -1.53 -10.22 20.01
N ALA A 102 -2.07 -9.09 19.54
CA ALA A 102 -3.03 -9.02 18.44
C ALA A 102 -2.38 -8.69 17.08
N VAL A 103 -1.20 -8.07 17.08
CA VAL A 103 -0.46 -7.68 15.88
C VAL A 103 0.91 -8.36 15.86
N ASN A 104 1.19 -9.08 14.78
CA ASN A 104 2.47 -9.74 14.59
C ASN A 104 3.52 -8.74 14.11
N LEU A 105 4.39 -8.29 15.02
CA LEU A 105 5.51 -7.41 14.69
C LEU A 105 6.58 -8.18 13.92
N VAL A 106 7.07 -7.62 12.82
CA VAL A 106 8.05 -8.23 11.91
C VAL A 106 9.17 -7.25 11.64
N SER A 107 10.42 -7.67 11.82
CA SER A 107 11.58 -6.83 11.50
C SER A 107 11.79 -6.77 9.99
N HIS A 108 12.33 -5.65 9.50
CA HIS A 108 12.92 -5.61 8.16
C HIS A 108 13.93 -6.76 7.95
N ARG A 109 14.69 -7.15 8.98
CA ARG A 109 15.64 -8.27 8.88
C ARG A 109 14.98 -9.61 8.52
N ASP A 110 13.72 -9.80 8.90
CA ASP A 110 13.04 -11.09 8.71
C ASP A 110 12.48 -11.26 7.29
N ILE A 111 12.41 -10.17 6.51
CA ILE A 111 11.82 -10.18 5.16
C ILE A 111 12.83 -9.89 4.07
N PHE A 112 13.98 -9.30 4.37
CA PHE A 112 15.01 -9.05 3.37
C PHE A 112 15.79 -10.33 3.02
N PRO A 113 16.30 -10.47 1.79
CA PRO A 113 17.30 -11.49 1.48
C PRO A 113 18.60 -11.25 2.25
N ASP A 114 19.31 -12.32 2.63
CA ASP A 114 20.53 -12.24 3.45
C ASP A 114 21.68 -11.47 2.78
N ASP A 115 21.69 -11.40 1.44
CA ASP A 115 22.70 -10.72 0.66
C ASP A 115 22.40 -9.22 0.44
N VAL A 116 21.27 -8.72 0.95
CA VAL A 116 20.91 -7.30 0.87
C VAL A 116 21.34 -6.60 2.16
N PRO A 117 22.22 -5.58 2.08
CA PRO A 117 22.67 -4.86 3.26
C PRO A 117 21.54 -4.03 3.88
N LEU A 118 21.36 -4.18 5.19
CA LEU A 118 20.51 -3.33 6.01
C LEU A 118 21.39 -2.36 6.85
N PRO A 119 20.88 -1.18 7.24
CA PRO A 119 19.51 -0.71 7.09
C PRO A 119 19.19 -0.11 5.71
N VAL A 120 17.91 -0.17 5.34
CA VAL A 120 17.34 0.64 4.26
C VAL A 120 16.35 1.65 4.84
N PHE A 121 16.29 2.83 4.22
CA PHE A 121 15.45 3.98 4.61
C PHE A 121 14.43 4.35 3.52
N SER A 122 14.54 3.71 2.35
CA SER A 122 13.53 3.79 1.29
C SER A 122 12.43 2.77 1.54
N THR A 123 11.17 3.21 1.43
CA THR A 123 10.01 2.31 1.40
C THR A 123 10.06 1.32 0.23
N ARG A 124 10.70 1.67 -0.90
CA ARG A 124 10.70 0.85 -2.12
C ARG A 124 11.26 -0.57 -1.94
N PRO A 125 12.47 -0.76 -1.40
CA PRO A 125 12.97 -2.10 -1.11
C PRO A 125 12.10 -2.84 -0.09
N ILE A 126 11.55 -2.15 0.92
CA ILE A 126 10.68 -2.75 1.94
C ILE A 126 9.40 -3.30 1.30
N GLU A 127 8.75 -2.51 0.43
CA GLU A 127 7.56 -2.90 -0.31
C GLU A 127 7.81 -4.13 -1.21
N PHE A 128 9.00 -4.26 -1.79
CA PHE A 128 9.35 -5.44 -2.57
C PHE A 128 9.42 -6.71 -1.72
N CYS A 129 9.69 -6.60 -0.42
CA CYS A 129 9.91 -7.74 0.48
C CYS A 129 8.68 -8.17 1.29
N VAL A 130 7.56 -7.43 1.30
CA VAL A 130 6.42 -7.72 2.21
C VAL A 130 5.81 -9.12 2.04
N HIS A 131 5.91 -9.73 0.86
CA HIS A 131 5.44 -11.09 0.59
C HIS A 131 6.30 -12.18 1.28
N ARG A 132 7.48 -11.81 1.82
CA ARG A 132 8.39 -12.69 2.55
C ARG A 132 8.11 -12.76 4.05
N VAL A 133 7.13 -12.00 4.55
CA VAL A 133 6.72 -12.05 5.97
C VAL A 133 6.50 -13.51 6.43
N PRO A 134 7.16 -13.96 7.52
CA PRO A 134 6.98 -15.30 8.05
C PRO A 134 5.52 -15.57 8.47
N GLY A 135 4.99 -16.72 8.04
CA GLY A 135 3.60 -17.13 8.35
C GLY A 135 2.50 -16.34 7.62
N LEU A 136 2.86 -15.54 6.61
CA LEU A 136 1.91 -14.80 5.78
C LEU A 136 1.04 -15.75 4.92
N ALA A 137 -0.26 -15.50 4.90
CA ALA A 137 -1.22 -16.18 4.02
C ALA A 137 -0.89 -15.98 2.53
N GLU A 138 -1.41 -16.87 1.68
CA GLU A 138 -1.23 -16.74 0.23
C GLU A 138 -1.86 -15.46 -0.33
N HIS A 139 -2.98 -15.02 0.25
CA HIS A 139 -3.65 -13.77 -0.12
C HIS A 139 -3.49 -12.77 1.01
N PHE A 140 -3.12 -11.54 0.69
CA PHE A 140 -2.95 -10.50 1.68
C PHE A 140 -3.22 -9.12 1.10
N LEU A 141 -3.58 -8.19 1.98
CA LEU A 141 -3.59 -6.76 1.67
C LEU A 141 -2.27 -6.15 2.10
N TYR A 142 -1.49 -5.60 1.18
CA TYR A 142 -0.41 -4.69 1.56
C TYR A 142 -0.99 -3.30 1.80
N CYS A 143 -0.71 -2.75 2.97
CA CYS A 143 -1.10 -1.42 3.40
C CYS A 143 0.12 -0.58 3.79
N ASN A 144 0.11 0.68 3.37
CA ASN A 144 0.90 1.68 4.07
C ASN A 144 0.13 2.17 5.31
N ASP A 145 0.81 2.87 6.21
CA ASP A 145 0.25 3.42 7.46
C ASP A 145 -0.89 4.44 7.25
N ASP A 146 -0.91 5.13 6.11
CA ASP A 146 -1.92 6.12 5.70
C ASP A 146 -3.16 5.52 5.00
N PHE A 147 -3.33 4.19 5.00
CA PHE A 147 -4.51 3.56 4.39
C PHE A 147 -5.64 3.34 5.37
N MET A 148 -6.73 4.10 5.19
CA MET A 148 -7.92 3.96 5.99
C MET A 148 -9.10 3.42 5.18
N LEU A 149 -9.97 2.67 5.84
CA LEU A 149 -11.28 2.28 5.33
C LEU A 149 -12.34 3.27 5.82
N GLY A 150 -13.19 3.78 4.93
CA GLY A 150 -14.25 4.72 5.31
C GLY A 150 -15.61 4.08 5.57
N ARG A 151 -15.76 2.79 5.29
CA ARG A 151 -17.00 1.99 5.44
C ARG A 151 -16.70 0.50 5.31
N PRO A 152 -17.63 -0.40 5.71
CA PRO A 152 -17.45 -1.84 5.56
C PRO A 152 -17.10 -2.25 4.12
N VAL A 153 -16.12 -3.13 3.99
CA VAL A 153 -15.68 -3.73 2.72
C VAL A 153 -15.73 -5.25 2.83
N ALA A 154 -16.02 -5.92 1.72
CA ALA A 154 -15.97 -7.38 1.63
C ALA A 154 -14.65 -7.84 0.98
N PRO A 155 -14.20 -9.08 1.20
CA PRO A 155 -13.02 -9.63 0.49
C PRO A 155 -13.17 -9.56 -1.04
N GLY A 156 -14.40 -9.73 -1.53
CA GLY A 156 -14.78 -9.60 -2.94
C GLY A 156 -14.50 -8.22 -3.56
N GLU A 157 -14.15 -7.22 -2.74
CA GLU A 157 -13.72 -5.92 -3.24
C GLU A 157 -12.25 -5.89 -3.69
N PHE A 158 -11.47 -6.87 -3.21
CA PHE A 158 -10.03 -6.99 -3.39
C PHE A 158 -9.64 -8.22 -4.21
N PHE A 159 -10.43 -9.30 -4.12
CA PHE A 159 -10.17 -10.56 -4.82
C PHE A 159 -11.45 -11.07 -5.51
N ARG A 160 -11.32 -11.68 -6.70
CA ARG A 160 -12.44 -12.39 -7.34
C ARG A 160 -12.74 -13.71 -6.61
N PRO A 161 -13.93 -14.31 -6.86
CA PRO A 161 -14.10 -15.74 -6.65
C PRO A 161 -12.99 -16.49 -7.39
N GLY A 162 -12.18 -17.26 -6.67
CA GLY A 162 -10.97 -17.92 -7.19
C GLY A 162 -9.63 -17.25 -6.82
N GLY A 163 -9.64 -16.13 -6.08
CA GLY A 163 -8.44 -15.56 -5.45
C GLY A 163 -7.64 -14.58 -6.31
N SER A 164 -7.97 -14.39 -7.59
CA SER A 164 -7.26 -13.42 -8.45
C SER A 164 -7.48 -11.96 -7.96
N PRO A 165 -6.42 -11.14 -7.85
CA PRO A 165 -6.54 -9.74 -7.40
C PRO A 165 -7.38 -8.85 -8.31
N LEU A 166 -8.18 -7.98 -7.69
CA LEU A 166 -8.85 -6.84 -8.30
C LEU A 166 -8.03 -5.57 -8.09
N LEU A 167 -7.57 -4.98 -9.19
CA LEU A 167 -6.58 -3.92 -9.21
C LEU A 167 -7.26 -2.57 -9.43
N TRP A 168 -7.29 -1.71 -8.42
CA TRP A 168 -8.04 -0.45 -8.51
C TRP A 168 -7.28 0.59 -9.32
N VAL A 169 -7.84 0.92 -10.49
CA VAL A 169 -7.20 1.78 -11.47
C VAL A 169 -8.12 2.89 -11.93
N LEU A 170 -7.52 4.02 -12.31
CA LEU A 170 -8.18 4.99 -13.17
C LEU A 170 -7.82 4.71 -14.61
N LYS A 171 -8.82 4.52 -15.46
CA LYS A 171 -8.62 4.46 -16.90
C LYS A 171 -8.28 5.86 -17.44
N ARG A 172 -7.20 5.94 -18.20
CA ARG A 172 -6.71 7.11 -18.94
C ARG A 172 -6.54 6.72 -20.42
N GLY A 173 -5.90 7.59 -21.19
CA GLY A 173 -5.56 7.38 -22.60
C GLY A 173 -4.06 7.45 -22.85
N GLU A 174 -3.69 7.46 -24.14
CA GLU A 174 -2.29 7.43 -24.58
C GLU A 174 -1.49 8.67 -24.16
N ASP A 175 -2.14 9.84 -24.05
CA ASP A 175 -1.49 11.07 -23.58
C ASP A 175 -0.89 10.91 -22.19
N HIS A 176 -1.60 10.21 -21.30
CA HIS A 176 -1.10 9.88 -19.98
C HIS A 176 0.15 8.99 -20.08
N MET A 177 0.14 8.00 -20.97
CA MET A 177 1.28 7.11 -21.17
C MET A 177 2.50 7.84 -21.73
N ARG A 178 2.30 8.78 -22.66
CA ARG A 178 3.38 9.65 -23.16
C ARG A 178 3.97 10.51 -22.04
N ALA A 179 3.12 11.09 -21.20
CA ALA A 179 3.55 11.90 -20.06
C ALA A 179 4.35 11.06 -19.04
N VAL A 180 3.90 9.84 -18.72
CA VAL A 180 4.61 8.92 -17.82
C VAL A 180 5.96 8.52 -18.41
N ALA A 181 6.01 8.12 -19.68
CA ALA A 181 7.26 7.75 -20.34
C ALA A 181 8.28 8.91 -20.34
N GLY A 182 7.83 10.15 -20.53
CA GLY A 182 8.65 11.36 -20.44
C GLY A 182 9.25 11.64 -19.06
N LYS A 183 8.85 10.90 -18.01
CA LYS A 183 9.41 11.02 -16.65
C LYS A 183 10.51 10.02 -16.34
N LEU A 184 10.94 9.18 -17.29
CA LEU A 184 11.97 8.17 -17.05
C LEU A 184 13.24 8.77 -16.44
N ASN A 185 13.71 9.92 -16.91
CA ASN A 185 14.91 10.58 -16.37
C ASN A 185 14.59 11.71 -15.39
N SER A 186 13.42 11.67 -14.74
CA SER A 186 13.06 12.68 -13.75
C SER A 186 13.95 12.58 -12.51
N PRO A 187 14.44 13.72 -11.97
CA PRO A 187 15.14 13.73 -10.70
C PRO A 187 14.22 13.40 -9.51
N VAL A 188 12.90 13.45 -9.70
CA VAL A 188 11.92 13.04 -8.69
C VAL A 188 11.78 11.51 -8.75
N SER A 189 12.30 10.81 -7.74
CA SER A 189 12.38 9.34 -7.71
C SER A 189 11.02 8.66 -7.84
N HIS A 190 9.95 9.32 -7.38
CA HIS A 190 8.60 8.80 -7.53
C HIS A 190 8.15 8.73 -8.99
N ALA A 191 8.35 9.80 -9.75
CA ALA A 191 7.92 9.88 -11.14
C ALA A 191 8.73 8.93 -12.04
N SER A 192 10.06 8.88 -11.85
CA SER A 192 10.96 8.02 -12.64
C SER A 192 10.76 6.54 -12.36
N ALA A 193 10.38 6.17 -11.14
CA ALA A 193 10.09 4.78 -10.81
C ALA A 193 8.75 4.27 -11.36
N ILE A 194 7.72 5.14 -11.42
CA ILE A 194 6.48 4.82 -12.13
C ILE A 194 6.79 4.59 -13.62
N ALA A 195 7.56 5.50 -14.22
CA ALA A 195 7.95 5.39 -15.62
C ALA A 195 8.73 4.08 -15.91
N ARG A 196 9.65 3.69 -15.03
CA ARG A 196 10.38 2.40 -15.11
C ARG A 196 9.45 1.20 -15.05
N ALA A 197 8.52 1.17 -14.10
CA ALA A 197 7.58 0.06 -13.98
C ALA A 197 6.78 -0.15 -15.27
N HIS A 198 6.28 0.94 -15.88
CA HIS A 198 5.61 0.86 -17.19
C HIS A 198 6.56 0.44 -18.33
N GLY A 199 7.80 0.94 -18.32
CA GLY A 199 8.84 0.59 -19.29
C GLY A 199 9.14 -0.90 -19.29
N LEU A 200 9.40 -1.48 -18.12
CA LEU A 200 9.69 -2.90 -17.93
C LEU A 200 8.56 -3.80 -18.44
N ILE A 201 7.31 -3.43 -18.19
CA ILE A 201 6.13 -4.18 -18.68
C ILE A 201 6.02 -4.10 -20.19
N LYS A 202 6.25 -2.92 -20.77
CA LYS A 202 6.23 -2.73 -22.23
C LYS A 202 7.35 -3.51 -22.91
N GLU A 203 8.55 -3.49 -22.36
CA GLU A 203 9.71 -4.20 -22.89
C GLU A 203 9.51 -5.71 -22.85
N ARG A 204 9.10 -6.26 -21.69
CA ARG A 204 8.97 -7.71 -21.50
C ARG A 204 7.77 -8.31 -22.23
N TYR A 205 6.62 -7.63 -22.22
CA TYR A 205 5.35 -8.20 -22.70
C TYR A 205 4.81 -7.54 -23.97
N GLY A 206 5.41 -6.43 -24.45
CA GLY A 206 4.85 -5.66 -25.56
C GLY A 206 3.52 -4.97 -25.24
N ARG A 207 3.10 -4.95 -23.97
CA ARG A 207 1.80 -4.42 -23.53
C ARG A 207 1.96 -3.07 -22.85
N SER A 208 0.95 -2.21 -23.01
CA SER A 208 0.88 -0.93 -22.32
C SER A 208 -0.51 -0.76 -21.72
N PHE A 209 -0.56 -0.39 -20.45
CA PHE A 209 -1.80 -0.22 -19.71
C PHE A 209 -1.96 1.27 -19.36
N PRO A 210 -2.91 1.99 -19.98
CA PRO A 210 -3.12 3.42 -19.75
C PRO A 210 -3.87 3.65 -18.43
N TYR A 211 -3.28 3.20 -17.33
CA TYR A 211 -3.87 3.16 -16.01
C TYR A 211 -3.04 3.94 -15.01
N ILE A 212 -3.72 4.75 -14.21
CA ILE A 212 -3.18 5.23 -12.94
C ILE A 212 -3.59 4.23 -11.88
N VAL A 213 -2.63 3.53 -11.29
CA VAL A 213 -2.89 2.70 -10.10
C VAL A 213 -3.05 3.64 -8.89
N ARG A 214 -4.15 3.51 -8.15
CA ARG A 214 -4.37 4.36 -6.96
C ARG A 214 -3.57 3.88 -5.74
N HIS A 215 -3.51 4.72 -4.72
CA HIS A 215 -2.88 4.46 -3.42
C HIS A 215 -3.95 3.89 -2.47
N TYR A 216 -4.14 2.57 -2.48
CA TYR A 216 -5.19 1.85 -1.73
C TYR A 216 -4.61 0.55 -1.16
N PRO A 217 -5.27 -0.10 -0.17
CA PRO A 217 -4.90 -1.44 0.30
C PRO A 217 -4.79 -2.43 -0.87
N ARG A 218 -3.56 -2.88 -1.17
CA ARG A 218 -3.27 -3.63 -2.40
C ARG A 218 -3.56 -5.10 -2.21
N SER A 219 -4.44 -5.65 -3.03
CA SER A 219 -4.64 -7.09 -3.13
C SER A 219 -3.40 -7.76 -3.73
N MET A 220 -2.72 -8.55 -2.91
CA MET A 220 -1.50 -9.25 -3.28
C MET A 220 -1.65 -10.76 -3.05
N VAL A 221 -0.94 -11.51 -3.88
CA VAL A 221 -0.84 -12.96 -3.87
C VAL A 221 0.63 -13.29 -3.72
N ARG A 222 0.96 -14.05 -2.68
CA ARG A 222 2.33 -14.28 -2.24
C ARG A 222 3.16 -14.98 -3.32
N SER A 223 2.63 -16.04 -3.93
CA SER A 223 3.29 -16.72 -5.05
C SER A 223 3.51 -15.81 -6.26
N SER A 224 2.56 -14.93 -6.57
CA SER A 224 2.70 -13.96 -7.67
C SER A 224 3.76 -12.90 -7.40
N ALA A 225 3.97 -12.52 -6.14
CA ALA A 225 5.04 -11.60 -5.77
C ALA A 225 6.42 -12.22 -5.95
N TYR A 226 6.59 -13.52 -5.63
CA TYR A 226 7.80 -14.27 -5.95
C TYR A 226 8.00 -14.42 -7.46
N ALA A 227 6.96 -14.77 -8.21
CA ALA A 227 7.03 -14.88 -9.67
C ALA A 227 7.42 -13.54 -10.34
N LEU A 228 7.02 -12.41 -9.74
CA LEU A 228 7.46 -11.08 -10.19
C LEU A 228 8.97 -10.88 -9.97
N TRP A 229 9.53 -11.38 -8.86
CA TRP A 229 10.98 -11.34 -8.64
C TRP A 229 11.73 -12.11 -9.72
N ASP A 230 11.25 -13.30 -10.08
CA ASP A 230 11.83 -14.13 -11.14
C ASP A 230 11.68 -13.48 -12.54
N ALA A 231 10.59 -12.75 -12.76
CA ALA A 231 10.35 -12.06 -14.03
C ALA A 231 11.21 -10.79 -14.21
N PHE A 232 11.63 -10.15 -13.12
CA PHE A 232 12.38 -8.88 -13.13
C PHE A 232 13.57 -8.86 -12.17
N PRO A 233 14.49 -9.84 -12.21
CA PRO A 233 15.50 -10.03 -11.19
C PRO A 233 16.46 -8.83 -11.08
N GLU A 234 16.85 -8.24 -12.20
CA GLU A 234 17.76 -7.08 -12.22
C GLU A 234 17.13 -5.84 -11.60
N ALA A 235 15.88 -5.52 -11.98
CA ALA A 235 15.16 -4.36 -11.47
C ALA A 235 14.84 -4.49 -9.98
N VAL A 236 14.48 -5.71 -9.55
CA VAL A 236 14.26 -6.02 -8.14
C VAL A 236 15.56 -5.88 -7.37
N ARG A 237 16.65 -6.53 -7.81
CA ARG A 237 17.95 -6.45 -7.14
C ARG A 237 18.45 -5.01 -7.04
N ALA A 238 18.38 -4.24 -8.12
CA ALA A 238 18.79 -2.84 -8.12
C ALA A 238 18.00 -2.00 -7.09
N THR A 239 16.69 -2.24 -6.97
CA THR A 239 15.85 -1.53 -5.99
C THR A 239 16.12 -2.01 -4.56
N LEU A 240 16.33 -3.31 -4.34
CA LEU A 240 16.63 -3.87 -3.02
C LEU A 240 17.95 -3.33 -2.44
N LEU A 241 18.95 -3.12 -3.29
CA LEU A 241 20.26 -2.59 -2.89
C LEU A 241 20.29 -1.07 -2.68
N ALA A 242 19.17 -0.36 -2.87
CA ALA A 242 19.09 1.08 -2.69
C ALA A 242 18.65 1.46 -1.26
N PRO A 243 19.58 1.86 -0.36
CA PRO A 243 19.22 2.23 1.00
C PRO A 243 18.39 3.52 1.07
N PHE A 244 18.57 4.43 0.11
CA PHE A 244 17.78 5.66 -0.04
C PHE A 244 17.05 5.64 -1.38
N ARG A 245 15.99 6.45 -1.50
CA ARG A 245 15.24 6.55 -2.76
C ARG A 245 16.17 6.99 -3.88
N SER A 246 16.06 6.32 -5.02
CA SER A 246 16.86 6.60 -6.20
C SER A 246 15.96 6.78 -7.41
N PRO A 247 16.30 7.69 -8.35
CA PRO A 247 15.68 7.72 -9.66
C PRO A 247 15.82 6.40 -10.44
N ALA A 248 16.74 5.52 -10.05
CA ALA A 248 16.90 4.19 -10.62
C ALA A 248 15.90 3.16 -10.09
N ASP A 249 15.22 3.44 -8.97
CA ASP A 249 14.29 2.50 -8.33
C ASP A 249 13.10 2.15 -9.22
N VAL A 250 12.49 1.01 -8.94
CA VAL A 250 11.16 0.66 -9.43
C VAL A 250 10.15 0.74 -8.29
N SER A 251 8.90 1.06 -8.61
CA SER A 251 7.83 0.96 -7.63
C SER A 251 7.09 -0.37 -7.82
N VAL A 252 7.25 -1.30 -6.88
CA VAL A 252 6.48 -2.57 -6.90
C VAL A 252 4.99 -2.32 -6.86
N THR A 253 4.56 -1.23 -6.20
CA THR A 253 3.16 -0.82 -6.13
C THR A 253 2.53 -0.53 -7.50
N ILE A 254 3.36 -0.26 -8.50
CA ILE A 254 2.97 -0.09 -9.90
C ILE A 254 3.35 -1.31 -10.73
N LEU A 255 4.56 -1.84 -10.56
CA LEU A 255 5.03 -2.99 -11.35
C LEU A 255 4.16 -4.22 -11.12
N TYR A 256 3.81 -4.54 -9.88
CA TYR A 256 3.00 -5.70 -9.51
C TYR A 256 1.61 -5.71 -10.18
N PRO A 257 0.75 -4.69 -10.03
CA PRO A 257 -0.55 -4.70 -10.70
C PRO A 257 -0.42 -4.77 -12.23
N LEU A 258 0.56 -4.09 -12.83
CA LEU A 258 0.76 -4.15 -14.28
C LEU A 258 1.26 -5.53 -14.74
N TYR A 259 2.13 -6.17 -13.96
CA TYR A 259 2.59 -7.55 -14.18
C TYR A 259 1.41 -8.53 -14.15
N LEU A 260 0.55 -8.46 -13.14
CA LEU A 260 -0.64 -9.32 -13.07
C LEU A 260 -1.58 -9.13 -14.26
N LEU A 261 -1.74 -7.89 -14.75
CA LEU A 261 -2.54 -7.63 -15.95
C LEU A 261 -1.87 -8.19 -17.22
N ALA A 262 -0.54 -8.13 -17.30
CA ALA A 262 0.23 -8.65 -18.42
C ALA A 262 0.12 -10.18 -18.50
N GLU A 263 0.21 -10.87 -17.36
CA GLU A 263 0.12 -12.33 -17.22
C GLU A 263 -1.32 -12.87 -17.17
N GLY A 264 -2.33 -12.00 -17.07
CA GLY A 264 -3.73 -12.43 -16.91
C GLY A 264 -4.07 -12.99 -15.53
N LEU A 265 -3.22 -12.76 -14.53
CA LEU A 265 -3.37 -13.21 -13.14
C LEU A 265 -4.19 -12.24 -12.27
N GLY A 266 -4.50 -11.05 -12.78
CA GLY A 266 -5.32 -10.04 -12.10
C GLY A 266 -6.28 -9.33 -13.04
N GLU A 267 -7.25 -8.60 -12.49
CA GLU A 267 -8.22 -7.82 -13.27
C GLU A 267 -8.23 -6.35 -12.86
N ALA A 268 -8.29 -5.47 -13.87
CA ALA A 268 -8.43 -4.04 -13.67
C ALA A 268 -9.84 -3.68 -13.21
N ARG A 269 -9.95 -3.16 -12.00
CA ARG A 269 -11.17 -2.53 -11.50
C ARG A 269 -11.14 -1.03 -11.77
N ILE A 270 -11.90 -0.59 -12.77
CA ILE A 270 -11.97 0.83 -13.15
C ILE A 270 -12.83 1.61 -12.14
N ILE A 271 -12.21 2.56 -11.43
CA ILE A 271 -12.86 3.37 -10.37
C ILE A 271 -13.07 4.84 -10.77
N ASN A 272 -13.14 5.13 -12.08
CA ASN A 272 -13.54 6.42 -12.63
C ASN A 272 -14.47 6.31 -13.84
N GLY A 273 -15.13 5.15 -13.98
CA GLY A 273 -16.07 4.87 -15.06
C GLY A 273 -17.53 5.01 -14.64
N PRO A 274 -18.47 4.61 -15.51
CA PRO A 274 -19.91 4.70 -15.26
C PRO A 274 -20.34 4.02 -13.95
N ARG A 275 -19.76 2.86 -13.63
CA ARG A 275 -20.02 2.15 -12.37
C ARG A 275 -19.71 3.02 -11.14
N GLN A 276 -18.59 3.74 -11.15
CA GLN A 276 -18.23 4.63 -10.05
C GLN A 276 -19.20 5.81 -9.94
N PHE A 277 -19.62 6.36 -11.08
CA PHE A 277 -20.62 7.41 -11.13
C PHE A 277 -21.94 6.93 -10.50
N PHE A 278 -22.42 5.75 -10.91
CA PHE A 278 -23.60 5.11 -10.32
C PHE A 278 -23.46 4.86 -8.82
N ASP A 279 -22.31 4.38 -8.36
CA ASP A 279 -22.05 4.19 -6.93
C ASP A 279 -22.15 5.53 -6.15
N VAL A 280 -21.64 6.62 -6.71
CA VAL A 280 -21.73 7.95 -6.06
C VAL A 280 -23.18 8.45 -6.02
N VAL A 281 -23.90 8.45 -7.15
CA VAL A 281 -25.27 8.99 -7.21
C VAL A 281 -26.29 8.12 -6.48
N SER A 282 -26.02 6.82 -6.32
CA SER A 282 -26.85 5.89 -5.52
C SER A 282 -26.56 5.96 -4.01
N GLY A 283 -25.74 6.91 -3.56
CA GLY A 283 -25.40 7.08 -2.14
C GLY A 283 -24.44 6.04 -1.60
N LYS A 284 -23.93 5.11 -2.43
CA LYS A 284 -22.82 4.25 -2.02
C LYS A 284 -21.55 5.07 -1.85
N GLY A 285 -21.35 6.16 -2.59
CA GLY A 285 -20.15 6.99 -2.46
C GLY A 285 -18.94 6.42 -3.21
N PRO A 286 -17.81 7.16 -3.26
CA PRO A 286 -16.67 6.83 -4.10
C PRO A 286 -15.89 5.59 -3.62
N ALA A 287 -15.16 4.93 -4.53
CA ALA A 287 -14.25 3.85 -4.13
C ALA A 287 -13.06 4.41 -3.35
N TYR A 288 -12.42 5.47 -3.86
CA TYR A 288 -11.21 6.04 -3.28
C TYR A 288 -11.26 7.56 -3.22
N MET A 289 -10.72 8.16 -2.16
CA MET A 289 -10.36 9.58 -2.10
C MET A 289 -9.01 9.77 -1.41
N GLY A 290 -8.18 10.66 -1.91
CA GLY A 290 -6.89 11.00 -1.29
C GLY A 290 -6.75 12.50 -1.05
N ALA A 291 -6.07 12.87 0.02
CA ALA A 291 -5.67 14.25 0.33
C ALA A 291 -4.19 14.30 0.73
N SER A 292 -3.60 15.49 0.66
CA SER A 292 -2.22 15.71 1.10
C SER A 292 -2.20 16.96 1.98
N LEU A 293 -1.68 16.89 3.20
CA LEU A 293 -1.58 18.05 4.09
C LEU A 293 -0.81 19.20 3.42
N GLY A 294 -1.10 20.44 3.80
CA GLY A 294 -0.52 21.64 3.16
C GLY A 294 -1.12 22.01 1.79
N GLU A 295 -1.92 21.16 1.15
CA GLU A 295 -2.68 21.56 -0.04
C GLU A 295 -3.91 22.40 0.35
N LYS A 296 -4.18 23.48 -0.42
CA LYS A 296 -5.41 24.31 -0.27
C LYS A 296 -6.71 23.50 -0.30
N SER A 297 -6.70 22.33 -0.93
CA SER A 297 -7.87 21.48 -1.11
C SER A 297 -8.16 20.53 0.07
N THR A 298 -7.23 20.43 1.04
CA THR A 298 -7.24 19.36 2.05
C THR A 298 -8.43 19.41 2.98
N VAL A 299 -8.75 20.58 3.54
CA VAL A 299 -9.94 20.75 4.40
C VAL A 299 -11.22 20.35 3.66
N ARG A 300 -11.35 20.73 2.38
CA ARG A 300 -12.50 20.32 1.56
C ARG A 300 -12.52 18.80 1.35
N LYS A 301 -11.39 18.20 1.02
CA LYS A 301 -11.28 16.74 0.81
C LYS A 301 -11.59 15.97 2.10
N MET A 302 -11.12 16.41 3.27
CA MET A 302 -11.44 15.81 4.57
C MET A 302 -12.95 15.87 4.86
N ARG A 303 -13.58 17.02 4.64
CA ARG A 303 -15.05 17.15 4.75
C ARG A 303 -15.77 16.18 3.80
N MET A 304 -15.30 16.05 2.56
CA MET A 304 -15.85 15.10 1.60
C MET A 304 -15.64 13.64 2.03
N ILE A 305 -14.47 13.28 2.59
CA ILE A 305 -14.21 11.94 3.14
C ILE A 305 -15.23 11.60 4.23
N ARG A 306 -15.45 12.51 5.17
CA ARG A 306 -16.45 12.32 6.24
C ARG A 306 -17.88 12.18 5.70
N ALA A 307 -18.25 13.00 4.72
CA ALA A 307 -19.61 13.01 4.16
C ALA A 307 -19.89 11.82 3.23
N LEU A 308 -18.97 11.51 2.33
CA LEU A 308 -19.16 10.51 1.27
C LEU A 308 -18.71 9.11 1.66
N ARG A 309 -17.94 8.96 2.75
CA ARG A 309 -17.43 7.68 3.28
C ARG A 309 -16.90 6.78 2.16
N PRO A 310 -15.78 7.18 1.51
CA PRO A 310 -15.19 6.37 0.46
C PRO A 310 -14.84 4.98 1.00
N ARG A 311 -14.73 3.96 0.14
CA ARG A 311 -14.32 2.63 0.63
C ARG A 311 -12.94 2.70 1.27
N THR A 312 -12.02 3.35 0.58
CA THR A 312 -10.68 3.61 1.07
C THR A 312 -10.35 5.09 0.92
N PHE A 313 -9.53 5.60 1.83
CA PHE A 313 -8.95 6.92 1.68
C PHE A 313 -7.55 6.95 2.29
N CYS A 314 -6.78 7.96 1.90
CA CYS A 314 -5.51 8.29 2.51
C CYS A 314 -5.39 9.80 2.67
N ILE A 315 -4.67 10.22 3.70
CA ILE A 315 -4.29 11.61 3.90
C ILE A 315 -2.80 11.61 4.21
N ASN A 316 -2.00 12.08 3.25
CA ASN A 316 -0.54 12.03 3.36
C ASN A 316 -0.02 13.33 3.95
N ASP A 317 1.01 13.27 4.79
CA ASP A 317 1.79 14.45 5.13
C ASP A 317 2.65 14.87 3.91
N ALA A 318 2.72 16.17 3.63
CA ALA A 318 3.48 16.72 2.51
C ALA A 318 4.41 17.82 3.00
N PRO A 319 5.50 18.15 2.26
CA PRO A 319 6.50 19.12 2.73
C PRO A 319 5.94 20.49 3.15
N GLY A 320 4.79 20.91 2.60
CA GLY A 320 4.13 22.17 2.96
C GLY A 320 3.20 22.14 4.18
N ALA A 321 3.11 21.03 4.90
CA ALA A 321 2.17 20.89 6.02
C ALA A 321 2.69 21.56 7.31
N SER A 322 1.83 22.36 7.93
CA SER A 322 2.08 23.00 9.22
C SER A 322 1.77 22.06 10.40
N ALA A 323 2.22 22.42 11.61
CA ALA A 323 1.81 21.73 12.83
C ALA A 323 0.27 21.76 13.03
N ALA A 324 -0.38 22.87 12.64
CA ALA A 324 -1.82 23.00 12.70
C ALA A 324 -2.54 22.03 11.74
N ASP A 325 -2.00 21.79 10.54
CA ASP A 325 -2.55 20.80 9.61
C ASP A 325 -2.49 19.38 10.20
N ARG A 326 -1.39 19.04 10.89
CA ARG A 326 -1.21 17.75 11.58
C ARG A 326 -2.17 17.61 12.76
N ASP A 327 -2.39 18.68 13.53
CA ASP A 327 -3.40 18.71 14.60
C ASP A 327 -4.83 18.53 14.07
N ASP A 328 -5.15 19.17 12.95
CA ASP A 328 -6.44 19.02 12.27
C ASP A 328 -6.62 17.59 11.75
N LEU A 329 -5.58 16.96 11.21
CA LEU A 329 -5.60 15.55 10.81
C LEU A 329 -5.90 14.64 12.01
N ARG A 330 -5.19 14.82 13.12
CA ARG A 330 -5.41 14.03 14.34
C ARG A 330 -6.84 14.15 14.85
N ARG A 331 -7.36 15.38 14.97
CA ARG A 331 -8.77 15.63 15.36
C ARG A 331 -9.76 14.99 14.39
N PHE A 332 -9.46 15.03 13.10
CA PHE A 332 -10.32 14.45 12.08
C PHE A 332 -10.36 12.93 12.15
N LEU A 333 -9.21 12.27 12.31
CA LEU A 333 -9.14 10.82 12.41
C LEU A 333 -9.76 10.31 13.72
N GLU A 334 -9.52 11.00 14.84
CA GLU A 334 -10.18 10.71 16.13
C GLU A 334 -11.70 10.81 16.01
N ALA A 335 -12.21 11.84 15.32
CA ALA A 335 -13.66 11.98 15.10
C ALA A 335 -14.25 10.88 14.19
N LEU A 336 -13.47 10.28 13.28
CA LEU A 336 -13.92 9.16 12.45
C LEU A 336 -13.85 7.82 13.18
N PHE A 337 -12.83 7.64 14.01
CA PHE A 337 -12.51 6.37 14.69
C PHE A 337 -12.19 6.59 16.18
N PRO A 338 -13.17 7.04 16.99
CA PRO A 338 -12.92 7.43 18.38
C PRO A 338 -12.71 6.23 19.31
N GLU A 339 -13.21 5.06 18.94
CA GLU A 339 -13.16 3.86 19.78
C GLU A 339 -11.85 3.09 19.57
N PRO A 340 -11.07 2.82 20.65
CA PRO A 340 -9.95 1.90 20.59
C PRO A 340 -10.36 0.52 20.09
N CYS A 341 -9.43 -0.18 19.44
CA CYS A 341 -9.66 -1.52 18.90
C CYS A 341 -8.74 -2.57 19.52
N LYS A 342 -8.94 -3.85 19.16
CA LYS A 342 -8.15 -4.99 19.67
C LYS A 342 -6.63 -4.89 19.43
N TYR A 343 -6.20 -4.02 18.52
CA TYR A 343 -4.79 -3.80 18.19
C TYR A 343 -4.11 -2.77 19.11
N GLU A 344 -4.85 -2.19 20.05
CA GLU A 344 -4.36 -1.21 21.03
C GLU A 344 -4.31 -1.84 22.42
N LEU A 345 -3.34 -1.40 23.24
CA LEU A 345 -3.27 -1.82 24.64
C LEU A 345 -4.49 -1.27 25.42
N PRO A 346 -5.05 -2.02 26.38
CA PRO A 346 -6.15 -1.54 27.20
C PRO A 346 -5.76 -0.30 28.01
N GLY A 347 -6.62 0.72 28.02
CA GLY A 347 -6.48 1.90 28.90
C GLY A 347 -5.57 3.02 28.39
N ILE A 348 -5.21 3.00 27.10
CA ILE A 348 -4.53 4.11 26.40
C ILE A 348 -5.55 5.01 25.71
#